data_AF-A0A7S7UMU9-F1
#
_entry.id   AF-A0A7S7UMU9-F1
#
_cell.length_a   1.000
_cell.length_b   1.000
_cell.length_c   1.000
_cell.angle_alpha   90.00
_cell.angle_beta   90.00
_cell.angle_gamma   90.00
#
_symmetry.space_group_name_H-M   'P 1'
#
loop_
_entity.id
_entity.type
_entity.pdbx_description
1 polymer ?
#
loop_
_entity_poly.entity_id
_entity_poly.type
_entity_poly.pdbx_seq_one_letter_code
_entity_poly.pdbx_strand_id
1 'polypeptide(L)'
;MKLALILPLAFVAFIGVARAEEAGDIHEATASEAEAFNARIYAGPPGKTAYACFVRRYDAAHLAQHPKQKVASMKLLVSAETYEVDNQLRNSFRLGFRYRNRSSDFDSSGSCHHAVFTKDGNEVRLGCGVDCEGGGLGIALSKDDKSAIVRFERIRIWLHDNPTEDEDRTLVAGQDDGIFRLDRVDNSECAALVTDRKELAALRHK
;
A
#
# COMPACT_ATOMS: atom_id res chain seq x y z
N MET A 1 -74.50 9.91 10.91
CA MET A 1 -74.07 9.50 9.55
C MET A 1 -72.62 9.89 9.38
N LYS A 2 -71.79 8.92 9.03
CA LYS A 2 -70.33 9.03 8.84
C LYS A 2 -70.05 9.64 7.46
N LEU A 3 -69.22 10.69 7.40
CA LEU A 3 -68.43 10.97 6.20
C LEU A 3 -66.99 11.21 6.65
N ALA A 4 -66.14 10.22 6.39
CA ALA A 4 -64.72 10.28 6.60
C ALA A 4 -64.08 11.07 5.45
N LEU A 5 -63.41 12.18 5.77
CA LEU A 5 -62.45 12.81 4.87
C LEU A 5 -61.17 11.97 4.87
N ILE A 6 -60.82 11.41 3.73
CA ILE A 6 -59.54 10.73 3.51
C ILE A 6 -58.52 11.82 3.15
N LEU A 7 -57.59 12.12 4.07
CA LEU A 7 -56.38 12.88 3.77
C LEU A 7 -55.38 11.97 3.03
N PRO A 8 -54.78 12.38 1.90
CA PRO A 8 -53.67 11.64 1.32
C PRO A 8 -52.41 11.82 2.19
N LEU A 9 -51.85 10.70 2.66
CA LEU A 9 -50.54 10.63 3.29
C LEU A 9 -49.48 11.15 2.31
N ALA A 10 -48.85 12.27 2.63
CA ALA A 10 -47.66 12.72 1.93
C ALA A 10 -46.49 11.77 2.28
N PHE A 11 -46.12 10.91 1.34
CA PHE A 11 -44.89 10.12 1.39
C PHE A 11 -43.72 11.09 1.20
N VAL A 12 -43.16 11.60 2.30
CA VAL A 12 -41.86 12.26 2.26
C VAL A 12 -40.82 11.16 2.07
N ALA A 13 -40.44 10.91 0.82
CA ALA A 13 -39.26 10.14 0.50
C ALA A 13 -38.05 10.90 1.07
N PHE A 14 -37.57 10.47 2.24
CA PHE A 14 -36.21 10.78 2.65
C PHE A 14 -35.29 10.10 1.63
N ILE A 15 -34.94 10.85 0.59
CA ILE A 15 -33.81 10.54 -0.26
C ILE A 15 -32.61 10.62 0.66
N GLY A 16 -32.24 9.48 1.23
CA GLY A 16 -30.96 9.31 1.90
C GLY A 16 -29.90 9.72 0.88
N VAL A 17 -29.30 10.88 1.10
CA VAL A 17 -28.06 11.26 0.44
C VAL A 17 -27.04 10.27 0.97
N ALA A 18 -26.91 9.13 0.28
CA ALA A 18 -25.72 8.32 0.36
C ALA A 18 -24.59 9.26 -0.06
N ARG A 19 -23.89 9.81 0.93
CA ARG A 19 -22.58 10.41 0.71
C ARG A 19 -21.69 9.27 0.22
N ALA A 20 -21.62 9.14 -1.11
CA ALA A 20 -20.44 8.60 -1.76
C ALA A 20 -19.30 9.58 -1.43
N GLU A 21 -18.72 9.39 -0.25
CA GLU A 21 -17.51 10.09 0.16
C GLU A 21 -16.37 9.61 -0.75
N GLU A 22 -15.90 10.52 -1.59
CA GLU A 22 -14.58 10.54 -2.21
C GLU A 22 -14.13 9.32 -3.03
N ALA A 23 -14.91 8.95 -4.04
CA ALA A 23 -14.30 8.48 -5.30
C ALA A 23 -13.77 9.70 -6.05
N GLY A 24 -12.71 10.34 -5.54
CA GLY A 24 -12.01 11.40 -6.27
C GLY A 24 -11.58 10.84 -7.62
N ASP A 25 -11.99 11.50 -8.70
CA ASP A 25 -11.69 11.08 -10.07
C ASP A 25 -10.18 10.82 -10.23
N ILE A 26 -9.82 9.57 -10.47
CA ILE A 26 -8.46 9.10 -10.72
C ILE A 26 -8.25 8.96 -12.23
N HIS A 27 -7.08 9.33 -12.73
CA HIS A 27 -6.69 9.01 -14.10
C HIS A 27 -5.44 8.13 -14.11
N GLU A 28 -5.34 7.31 -15.15
CA GLU A 28 -4.16 6.50 -15.40
C GLU A 28 -2.99 7.41 -15.82
N ALA A 29 -1.80 7.16 -15.26
CA ALA A 29 -0.60 7.90 -15.61
C ALA A 29 -0.23 7.74 -17.08
N THR A 30 0.18 8.83 -17.71
CA THR A 30 0.93 8.77 -18.97
C THR A 30 2.30 8.11 -18.75
N ALA A 31 2.94 7.67 -19.84
CA ALA A 31 4.27 7.06 -19.76
C ALA A 31 5.32 7.98 -19.09
N SER A 32 5.32 9.28 -19.41
CA SER A 32 6.25 10.25 -18.82
C SER A 32 5.99 10.49 -17.33
N GLU A 33 4.73 10.44 -16.93
CA GLU A 33 4.32 10.59 -15.53
C GLU A 33 4.73 9.37 -14.70
N ALA A 34 4.52 8.17 -15.25
CA ALA A 34 5.00 6.93 -14.66
C ALA A 34 6.54 6.92 -14.55
N GLU A 35 7.25 7.36 -15.58
CA GLU A 35 8.71 7.48 -15.57
C GLU A 35 9.20 8.47 -14.49
N ALA A 36 8.59 9.66 -14.41
CA ALA A 36 8.93 10.65 -13.39
C ALA A 36 8.67 10.13 -11.97
N PHE A 37 7.57 9.42 -11.76
CA PHE A 37 7.26 8.81 -10.49
C PHE A 37 8.23 7.68 -10.12
N ASN A 38 8.59 6.81 -11.08
CA ASN A 38 9.61 5.79 -10.86
C ASN A 38 10.96 6.43 -10.51
N ALA A 39 11.36 7.50 -11.19
CA ALA A 39 12.59 8.22 -10.88
C ALA A 39 12.60 8.74 -9.43
N ARG A 40 11.47 9.22 -8.93
CA ARG A 40 11.33 9.63 -7.52
C ARG A 40 11.38 8.46 -6.56
N ILE A 41 10.73 7.33 -6.86
CA ILE A 41 10.82 6.12 -6.02
C ILE A 41 12.26 5.67 -5.90
N TYR A 42 13.00 5.59 -7.00
CA TYR A 42 14.34 4.97 -7.04
C TYR A 42 15.49 5.96 -6.88
N ALA A 43 15.20 7.24 -6.58
CA ALA A 43 16.18 8.32 -6.52
C ALA A 43 17.03 8.44 -7.80
N GLY A 44 16.39 8.19 -8.95
CA GLY A 44 16.98 8.19 -10.29
C GLY A 44 16.26 7.22 -11.24
N PRO A 45 16.52 7.26 -12.56
CA PRO A 45 15.90 6.35 -13.52
C PRO A 45 16.21 4.89 -13.17
N PRO A 46 15.19 4.02 -13.07
CA PRO A 46 15.42 2.60 -12.83
C PRO A 46 16.08 2.01 -14.08
N GLY A 47 17.32 1.54 -13.94
CA GLY A 47 18.03 0.84 -15.02
C GLY A 47 17.44 -0.56 -15.25
N LYS A 48 18.30 -1.58 -15.39
CA LYS A 48 17.82 -2.96 -15.46
C LYS A 48 17.10 -3.40 -14.18
N THR A 49 17.63 -3.01 -13.03
CA THR A 49 17.06 -3.25 -11.71
C THR A 49 17.25 -2.05 -10.79
N ALA A 50 16.25 -1.77 -9.96
CA ALA A 50 16.30 -0.73 -8.93
C ALA A 50 15.51 -1.13 -7.68
N TYR A 51 15.91 -0.57 -6.54
CA TYR A 51 15.32 -0.87 -5.24
C TYR A 51 15.12 0.41 -4.44
N ALA A 52 14.06 0.45 -3.64
CA ALA A 52 13.82 1.51 -2.67
C ALA A 52 13.25 0.89 -1.38
N CYS A 53 13.97 1.08 -0.27
CA CYS A 53 13.55 0.63 1.05
C CYS A 53 12.96 1.77 1.89
N PHE A 54 11.84 1.49 2.54
CA PHE A 54 11.18 2.40 3.47
C PHE A 54 10.79 1.67 4.76
N VAL A 55 10.98 2.31 5.90
CA VAL A 55 10.76 1.68 7.21
C VAL A 55 10.06 2.65 8.16
N ARG A 56 9.19 2.09 9.01
CA ARG A 56 8.64 2.76 10.18
C ARG A 56 8.72 1.83 11.39
N ARG A 57 9.15 2.38 12.52
CA ARG A 57 9.13 1.73 13.83
C ARG A 57 8.43 2.69 14.79
N TYR A 58 7.46 2.20 15.54
CA TYR A 58 6.74 2.99 16.53
C TYR A 58 7.23 2.63 17.92
N ASP A 59 7.58 3.63 18.71
CA ASP A 59 7.96 3.43 20.09
C ASP A 59 6.74 3.22 21.00
N ALA A 60 7.00 2.90 22.27
CA ALA A 60 5.96 2.67 23.25
C ALA A 60 5.09 3.91 23.50
N ALA A 61 5.65 5.12 23.41
CA ALA A 61 4.93 6.36 23.65
C ALA A 61 3.90 6.62 22.54
N HIS A 62 4.29 6.41 21.27
CA HIS A 62 3.39 6.47 20.12
C HIS A 62 2.29 5.42 20.25
N LEU A 63 2.65 4.16 20.51
CA LEU A 63 1.66 3.08 20.61
C LEU A 63 0.72 3.20 21.81
N ALA A 64 1.10 3.96 22.85
CA ALA A 64 0.21 4.32 23.96
C ALA A 64 -0.80 5.40 23.56
N GLN A 65 -0.40 6.35 22.70
CA GLN A 65 -1.28 7.40 22.15
C GLN A 65 -2.20 6.88 21.04
N HIS A 66 -1.84 5.78 20.39
CA HIS A 66 -2.61 5.12 19.34
C HIS A 66 -3.05 3.71 19.77
N PRO A 67 -4.02 3.60 20.70
CA PRO A 67 -4.40 2.31 21.30
C PRO A 67 -5.05 1.34 20.31
N LYS A 68 -5.55 1.81 19.16
CA LYS A 68 -6.17 0.95 18.13
C LYS A 68 -5.17 0.50 17.06
N GLN A 69 -3.94 1.03 17.10
CA GLN A 69 -2.88 0.62 16.19
C GLN A 69 -2.41 -0.80 16.53
N LYS A 70 -2.46 -1.68 15.54
CA LYS A 70 -2.04 -3.08 15.65
C LYS A 70 -0.59 -3.25 15.21
N VAL A 71 -0.13 -2.51 14.20
CA VAL A 71 1.22 -2.63 13.63
C VAL A 71 2.23 -1.83 14.46
N ALA A 72 3.30 -2.45 14.93
CA ALA A 72 4.39 -1.80 15.68
C ALA A 72 5.58 -1.40 14.80
N SER A 73 5.80 -2.11 13.70
CA SER A 73 6.81 -1.76 12.72
C SER A 73 6.42 -2.27 11.34
N MET A 74 6.84 -1.56 10.30
CA MET A 74 6.60 -1.91 8.91
C MET A 74 7.84 -1.59 8.08
N LYS A 75 8.15 -2.46 7.14
CA LYS A 75 9.18 -2.31 6.11
C LYS A 75 8.51 -2.51 4.75
N LEU A 76 8.87 -1.68 3.79
CA LEU A 76 8.43 -1.76 2.41
C LEU A 76 9.68 -1.74 1.53
N LEU A 77 9.86 -2.79 0.74
CA LEU A 77 10.77 -2.82 -0.38
C LEU A 77 9.96 -2.68 -1.66
N VAL A 78 10.22 -1.63 -2.42
CA VAL A 78 9.75 -1.51 -3.81
C VAL A 78 10.91 -1.86 -4.72
N SER A 79 10.67 -2.74 -5.69
CA SER A 79 11.67 -3.10 -6.68
C SER A 79 11.14 -2.91 -8.10
N ALA A 80 12.03 -2.56 -9.00
CA ALA A 80 11.77 -2.49 -10.43
C ALA A 80 12.73 -3.42 -11.18
N GLU A 81 12.19 -4.10 -12.19
CA GLU A 81 12.95 -4.90 -13.14
C GLU A 81 12.47 -4.62 -14.57
N THR A 82 13.42 -4.35 -15.47
CA THR A 82 13.14 -4.25 -16.91
C THR A 82 13.26 -5.63 -17.55
N TYR A 83 12.17 -6.12 -18.12
CA TYR A 83 12.11 -7.46 -18.73
C TYR A 83 12.65 -7.42 -20.16
N GLU A 84 13.67 -8.24 -20.46
CA GLU A 84 14.35 -8.24 -21.76
C GLU A 84 13.45 -8.59 -22.95
N VAL A 85 12.35 -9.32 -22.69
CA VAL A 85 11.46 -9.83 -23.75
C VAL A 85 10.61 -8.71 -24.36
N ASP A 86 10.14 -7.77 -23.54
CA ASP A 86 9.24 -6.68 -23.94
C ASP A 86 9.81 -5.28 -23.65
N ASN A 87 10.98 -5.21 -23.02
CA ASN A 87 11.63 -4.00 -22.53
C ASN A 87 10.71 -3.16 -21.62
N GLN A 88 9.78 -3.81 -20.91
CA GLN A 88 8.87 -3.14 -19.99
C GLN A 88 9.39 -3.19 -18.56
N LEU A 89 9.31 -2.05 -17.88
CA LEU A 89 9.59 -1.93 -16.46
C LEU A 89 8.42 -2.49 -15.66
N ARG A 90 8.68 -3.49 -14.81
CA ARG A 90 7.70 -4.05 -13.88
C ARG A 90 8.10 -3.72 -12.47
N ASN A 91 7.15 -3.15 -11.72
CA ASN A 91 7.34 -2.86 -10.30
C ASN A 91 6.77 -4.03 -9.48
N SER A 92 7.40 -4.34 -8.36
CA SER A 92 6.87 -5.26 -7.35
C SER A 92 7.12 -4.70 -5.95
N PHE A 93 6.41 -5.23 -4.98
CA PHE A 93 6.61 -4.87 -3.58
C PHE A 93 6.79 -6.10 -2.70
N ARG A 94 7.55 -5.90 -1.63
CA ARG A 94 7.58 -6.77 -0.46
C ARG A 94 7.33 -5.91 0.75
N LEU A 95 6.38 -6.32 1.56
CA LEU A 95 5.99 -5.68 2.80
C LEU A 95 6.28 -6.65 3.94
N GLY A 96 7.00 -6.21 4.96
CA GLY A 96 7.15 -6.97 6.20
C GLY A 96 6.77 -6.13 7.40
N PHE A 97 6.12 -6.72 8.39
CA PHE A 97 5.64 -5.99 9.55
C PHE A 97 5.52 -6.86 10.79
N ARG A 98 5.40 -6.19 11.94
CA ARG A 98 5.20 -6.81 13.25
C ARG A 98 3.96 -6.24 13.91
N TYR A 99 3.17 -7.10 14.53
CA TYR A 99 2.12 -6.64 15.44
C TYR A 99 2.73 -6.22 16.78
N ARG A 100 2.13 -5.22 17.44
CA ARG A 100 2.55 -4.78 18.78
C ARG A 100 2.43 -5.86 19.85
N ASN A 101 1.48 -6.78 19.70
CA ASN A 101 1.15 -7.81 20.70
C ASN A 101 1.36 -9.24 20.17
N ARG A 102 2.21 -9.43 19.15
CA ARG A 102 2.60 -10.77 18.64
C ARG A 102 4.10 -10.79 18.37
N SER A 103 4.73 -11.94 18.59
CA SER A 103 6.19 -12.09 18.47
C SER A 103 6.67 -12.36 17.04
N SER A 104 5.79 -12.83 16.14
CA SER A 104 6.12 -13.22 14.77
C SER A 104 6.26 -12.03 13.82
N ASP A 105 7.13 -12.20 12.82
CA ASP A 105 7.21 -11.36 11.62
C ASP A 105 6.23 -11.87 10.55
N PHE A 106 5.58 -10.93 9.88
CA PHE A 106 4.56 -11.20 8.87
C PHE A 106 4.91 -10.45 7.59
N ASP A 107 4.69 -11.10 6.46
CA ASP A 107 5.00 -10.54 5.16
C ASP A 107 3.81 -10.55 4.21
N SER A 108 3.86 -9.68 3.21
CA SER A 108 3.00 -9.67 2.03
C SER A 108 3.82 -9.24 0.83
N SER A 109 3.51 -9.76 -0.35
CA SER A 109 4.21 -9.38 -1.57
C SER A 109 3.30 -9.48 -2.76
N GLY A 110 3.66 -8.79 -3.83
CA GLY A 110 2.93 -8.88 -5.08
C GLY A 110 3.45 -7.92 -6.14
N SER A 111 2.69 -7.80 -7.21
CA SER A 111 3.03 -6.98 -8.37
C SER A 111 2.39 -5.61 -8.29
N CYS A 112 3.12 -4.60 -8.76
CA CYS A 112 2.63 -3.25 -8.88
C CYS A 112 2.33 -2.93 -10.34
N HIS A 113 1.15 -2.37 -10.56
CA HIS A 113 0.64 -1.99 -11.86
C HIS A 113 0.70 -0.46 -12.03
N HIS A 114 -0.08 0.05 -12.97
CA HIS A 114 -0.15 1.45 -13.38
C HIS A 114 -0.17 2.42 -12.19
N ALA A 115 0.65 3.47 -12.29
CA ALA A 115 0.52 4.61 -11.40
C ALA A 115 -0.79 5.35 -11.72
N VAL A 116 -1.51 5.77 -10.69
CA VAL A 116 -2.73 6.58 -10.80
C VAL A 116 -2.51 7.92 -10.15
N PHE A 117 -3.03 8.97 -10.79
CA PHE A 117 -2.91 10.35 -10.33
C PHE A 117 -4.26 10.81 -9.80
N THR A 118 -4.26 11.47 -8.64
CA THR A 118 -5.43 12.22 -8.18
C THR A 118 -5.65 13.44 -9.09
N LYS A 119 -6.90 13.81 -9.40
CA LYS A 119 -7.20 14.94 -10.31
C LYS A 119 -6.56 16.26 -9.91
N ASP A 120 -6.30 16.50 -8.63
CA ASP A 120 -5.63 17.71 -8.16
C ASP A 120 -4.13 17.72 -8.50
N GLY A 121 -3.60 16.66 -9.11
CA GLY A 121 -2.19 16.47 -9.47
C GLY A 121 -1.26 16.34 -8.25
N ASN A 122 -1.83 16.36 -7.05
CA ASN A 122 -1.08 16.49 -5.80
C ASN A 122 -0.56 15.16 -5.26
N GLU A 123 -1.08 14.03 -5.73
CA GLU A 123 -0.64 12.72 -5.28
C GLU A 123 -0.66 11.70 -6.44
N VAL A 124 0.48 11.03 -6.60
CA VAL A 124 0.66 9.89 -7.49
C VAL A 124 0.73 8.64 -6.64
N ARG A 125 -0.03 7.62 -7.01
CA ARG A 125 -0.08 6.35 -6.27
C ARG A 125 0.22 5.19 -7.21
N LEU A 126 1.20 4.37 -6.84
CA LEU A 126 1.43 3.08 -7.45
C LEU A 126 0.45 2.06 -6.86
N GLY A 127 -0.46 1.53 -7.68
CA GLY A 127 -1.36 0.48 -7.26
C GLY A 127 -0.67 -0.88 -7.28
N CYS A 128 -0.65 -1.59 -6.14
CA CYS A 128 -0.04 -2.89 -6.02
C CYS A 128 -1.05 -3.92 -5.53
N GLY A 129 -1.07 -5.09 -6.18
CA GLY A 129 -1.98 -6.19 -5.87
C GLY A 129 -1.23 -7.39 -5.29
N VAL A 130 -1.88 -8.09 -4.36
CA VAL A 130 -1.45 -9.41 -3.89
C VAL A 130 -2.19 -10.47 -4.71
N ASP A 131 -1.46 -11.48 -5.17
CA ASP A 131 -2.01 -12.53 -6.03
C ASP A 131 -3.19 -13.29 -5.38
N CYS A 132 -4.03 -13.91 -6.22
CA CYS A 132 -5.17 -14.73 -5.80
C CYS A 132 -6.15 -14.00 -4.87
N GLU A 133 -6.58 -12.79 -5.27
CA GLU A 133 -7.56 -11.95 -4.54
C GLU A 133 -7.11 -11.51 -3.13
N GLY A 134 -5.80 -11.51 -2.89
CA GLY A 134 -5.19 -11.12 -1.62
C GLY A 134 -5.36 -9.64 -1.26
N GLY A 135 -6.05 -8.84 -2.07
CA GLY A 135 -6.20 -7.40 -1.86
C GLY A 135 -5.03 -6.61 -2.44
N GLY A 136 -4.76 -5.43 -1.91
CA GLY A 136 -3.75 -4.55 -2.47
C GLY A 136 -3.46 -3.33 -1.62
N LEU A 137 -2.41 -2.62 -2.01
CA LEU A 137 -1.97 -1.37 -1.39
C LEU A 137 -1.63 -0.33 -2.45
N GLY A 138 -1.85 0.93 -2.11
CA GLY A 138 -1.34 2.08 -2.86
C GLY A 138 -0.06 2.59 -2.21
N ILE A 139 0.95 2.89 -3.02
CA ILE A 139 2.20 3.51 -2.58
C ILE A 139 2.28 4.90 -3.18
N ALA A 140 2.23 5.94 -2.36
CA ALA A 140 2.56 7.30 -2.74
C ALA A 140 3.91 7.72 -2.17
N LEU A 141 4.42 8.87 -2.62
CA LEU A 141 5.60 9.51 -2.03
C LEU A 141 5.24 10.86 -1.41
N SER A 142 5.90 11.20 -0.31
CA SER A 142 5.91 12.57 0.20
C SER A 142 6.48 13.53 -0.85
N LYS A 143 6.13 14.82 -0.74
CA LYS A 143 6.58 15.85 -1.71
C LYS A 143 8.10 15.99 -1.80
N ASP A 144 8.82 15.62 -0.74
CA ASP A 144 10.28 15.67 -0.64
C ASP A 144 10.95 14.31 -0.94
N ASP A 145 10.18 13.30 -1.35
CA ASP A 145 10.63 11.94 -1.70
C ASP A 145 11.31 11.15 -0.57
N LYS A 146 11.25 11.66 0.66
CA LYS A 146 11.86 11.06 1.85
C LYS A 146 10.99 10.03 2.54
N SER A 147 9.71 9.96 2.22
CA SER A 147 8.80 8.97 2.81
C SER A 147 7.86 8.37 1.77
N ALA A 148 7.57 7.08 1.92
CA ALA A 148 6.45 6.44 1.23
C ALA A 148 5.19 6.54 2.10
N ILE A 149 4.04 6.76 1.47
CA ILE A 149 2.72 6.70 2.09
C ILE A 149 2.03 5.43 1.59
N VAL A 150 1.93 4.43 2.44
CA VAL A 150 1.29 3.15 2.15
C VAL A 150 -0.15 3.20 2.63
N ARG A 151 -1.10 2.88 1.75
CA ARG A 151 -2.52 2.85 2.04
C ARG A 151 -3.13 1.55 1.57
N PHE A 152 -3.92 0.90 2.40
CA PHE A 152 -4.65 -0.30 2.02
C PHE A 152 -5.93 -0.42 2.84
N GLU A 153 -6.88 -1.22 2.35
CA GLU A 153 -8.05 -1.63 3.12
C GLU A 153 -7.87 -3.03 3.71
N ARG A 154 -7.34 -3.95 2.90
CA ARG A 154 -6.99 -5.30 3.29
C ARG A 154 -5.87 -5.84 2.42
N ILE A 155 -4.95 -6.60 3.02
CA ILE A 155 -3.94 -7.38 2.30
C ILE A 155 -3.80 -8.77 2.94
N ARG A 156 -3.62 -9.80 2.13
CA ARG A 156 -3.25 -11.16 2.56
C ARG A 156 -1.80 -11.12 3.06
N ILE A 157 -1.56 -11.86 4.15
CA ILE A 157 -0.26 -11.89 4.84
C ILE A 157 0.13 -13.34 5.12
N TRP A 158 1.43 -13.59 5.24
CA TRP A 158 2.02 -14.88 5.59
C TRP A 158 2.95 -14.73 6.79
N LEU A 159 3.26 -15.83 7.48
CA LEU A 159 4.40 -15.85 8.40
C LEU A 159 5.69 -15.81 7.59
N HIS A 160 6.63 -14.96 8.00
CA HIS A 160 7.94 -14.87 7.35
C HIS A 160 8.66 -16.23 7.33
N ASP A 161 8.73 -16.91 8.48
CA ASP A 161 9.52 -18.14 8.65
C ASP A 161 8.78 -19.44 8.25
N ASN A 162 7.46 -19.36 8.05
CA ASN A 162 6.65 -20.54 7.73
C ASN A 162 5.44 -20.15 6.88
N PRO A 163 5.66 -19.81 5.59
CA PRO A 163 4.59 -19.45 4.68
C PRO A 163 3.78 -20.70 4.31
N THR A 164 2.85 -21.11 5.16
CA THR A 164 1.85 -22.13 4.82
C THR A 164 0.68 -21.46 4.13
N GLU A 165 0.31 -21.90 2.94
CA GLU A 165 -0.80 -21.36 2.14
C GLU A 165 -2.18 -21.54 2.81
N ASP A 166 -2.30 -22.49 3.74
CA ASP A 166 -3.58 -22.93 4.31
C ASP A 166 -4.13 -22.05 5.44
N GLU A 167 -3.36 -21.09 5.94
CA GLU A 167 -3.85 -20.14 6.94
C GLU A 167 -4.19 -18.80 6.28
N ASP A 168 -5.48 -18.60 5.96
CA ASP A 168 -6.01 -17.32 5.48
C ASP A 168 -5.82 -16.24 6.56
N ARG A 169 -4.70 -15.54 6.49
CA ARG A 169 -4.35 -14.42 7.35
C ARG A 169 -4.46 -13.14 6.55
N THR A 170 -5.18 -12.17 7.08
CA THR A 170 -5.38 -10.86 6.45
C THR A 170 -5.02 -9.75 7.44
N LEU A 171 -4.24 -8.78 6.98
CA LEU A 171 -4.11 -7.49 7.63
C LEU A 171 -5.21 -6.57 7.10
N VAL A 172 -6.18 -6.26 7.95
CA VAL A 172 -7.28 -5.32 7.64
C VAL A 172 -6.95 -3.96 8.24
N ALA A 173 -7.20 -2.90 7.48
CA ALA A 173 -7.09 -1.52 7.94
C ALA A 173 -7.99 -1.29 9.16
N GLY A 174 -7.42 -0.64 10.18
CA GLY A 174 -8.16 -0.13 11.32
C GLY A 174 -8.11 1.40 11.34
N GLN A 175 -8.73 1.99 12.35
CA GLN A 175 -8.69 3.45 12.55
C GLN A 175 -7.26 4.02 12.58
N ASP A 176 -6.30 3.25 13.12
CA ASP A 176 -4.89 3.64 13.21
C ASP A 176 -3.97 2.81 12.28
N ASP A 177 -4.51 1.94 11.43
CA ASP A 177 -3.73 1.02 10.55
C ASP A 177 -4.16 1.06 9.08
N GLY A 178 -4.78 2.16 8.62
CA GLY A 178 -5.17 2.32 7.21
C GLY A 178 -4.16 3.07 6.34
N ILE A 179 -3.25 3.83 6.99
CA ILE A 179 -2.26 4.68 6.33
C ILE A 179 -0.97 4.63 7.13
N PHE A 180 0.14 4.32 6.47
CA PHE A 180 1.46 4.30 7.07
C PHE A 180 2.38 5.24 6.33
N ARG A 181 3.04 6.14 7.06
CA ARG A 181 4.19 6.88 6.57
C ARG A 181 5.46 6.11 6.92
N LEU A 182 6.20 5.69 5.91
CA LEU A 182 7.45 4.95 6.03
C LEU A 182 8.59 5.84 5.56
N ASP A 183 9.65 5.97 6.36
CA ASP A 183 10.78 6.82 6.02
C ASP A 183 11.77 6.04 5.14
N ARG A 184 12.27 6.70 4.08
CA ARG A 184 13.26 6.13 3.17
C ARG A 184 14.54 5.86 3.95
N VAL A 185 15.08 4.66 3.76
CA VAL A 185 16.33 4.21 4.38
C VAL A 185 17.21 3.49 3.35
N ASP A 186 18.40 3.10 3.77
CA ASP A 186 19.28 2.26 2.99
C ASP A 186 18.62 0.91 2.63
N ASN A 187 18.91 0.39 1.44
CA ASN A 187 18.33 -0.84 0.92
C ASN A 187 18.60 -2.06 1.83
N SER A 188 19.72 -2.07 2.55
CA SER A 188 20.08 -3.14 3.47
C SER A 188 19.08 -3.32 4.63
N GLU A 189 18.33 -2.28 5.02
CA GLU A 189 17.29 -2.39 6.05
C GLU A 189 16.15 -3.32 5.63
N CYS A 190 15.91 -3.49 4.32
CA CYS A 190 14.90 -4.37 3.75
C CYS A 190 15.45 -5.75 3.35
N ALA A 191 16.73 -6.04 3.58
CA ALA A 191 17.37 -7.30 3.19
C ALA A 191 16.66 -8.55 3.73
N ALA A 192 16.05 -8.45 4.91
CA ALA A 192 15.29 -9.54 5.51
C ALA A 192 14.03 -9.91 4.71
N LEU A 193 13.49 -9.02 3.86
CA LEU A 193 12.31 -9.31 3.06
C LEU A 193 12.63 -10.12 1.80
N VAL A 194 13.91 -10.21 1.42
CA VAL A 194 14.32 -10.84 0.16
C VAL A 194 14.76 -12.28 0.42
N THR A 195 14.02 -13.22 -0.15
CA THR A 195 14.29 -14.66 -0.02
C THR A 195 15.19 -15.21 -1.13
N ASP A 196 15.20 -14.59 -2.31
CA ASP A 196 16.11 -14.99 -3.40
C ASP A 196 17.54 -14.49 -3.16
N ARG A 197 18.52 -15.40 -3.28
CA ARG A 197 19.92 -15.09 -2.97
C ARG A 197 20.57 -14.13 -3.97
N LYS A 198 20.16 -14.16 -5.25
CA LYS A 198 20.71 -13.26 -6.27
C LYS A 198 20.16 -11.86 -6.10
N GLU A 199 18.85 -11.74 -5.88
CA GLU A 199 18.17 -10.48 -5.55
C GLU A 199 18.78 -9.87 -4.28
N LEU A 200 19.01 -10.67 -3.24
CA LEU A 200 19.62 -10.20 -1.98
C LEU A 200 21.05 -9.68 -2.19
N ALA A 201 21.84 -10.34 -3.02
CA ALA A 201 23.18 -9.85 -3.37
C ALA A 201 23.09 -8.51 -4.11
N ALA A 202 22.20 -8.39 -5.11
CA ALA A 202 22.00 -7.15 -5.85
C ALA A 202 21.55 -6.00 -4.96
N LEU A 203 20.63 -6.25 -4.03
CA LEU A 203 20.13 -5.26 -3.06
C LEU A 203 21.24 -4.70 -2.18
N ARG A 204 22.18 -5.55 -1.72
CA ARG A 204 23.29 -5.14 -0.83
C ARG A 204 24.38 -4.34 -1.53
N HIS A 205 24.43 -4.38 -2.86
CA HIS A 205 25.41 -3.63 -3.66
C HIS A 205 24.85 -2.31 -4.21
N LYS A 206 23.63 -1.93 -3.82
CA LYS A 206 22.89 -0.75 -4.30
C LYS A 206 22.66 0.24 -3.16
#